data_AF-A0A2M9WD69-F1
#
_entry.id   AF-A0A2M9WD69-F1
#
_cell.length_a   1.000
_cell.length_b   1.000
_cell.length_c   1.000
_cell.angle_alpha   90.00
_cell.angle_beta   90.00
_cell.angle_gamma   90.00
#
_symmetry.space_group_name_H-M   'P 1'
#
loop_
_entity.id
_entity.type
_entity.pdbx_description
1 polymer ?
#
loop_
_entity_poly.entity_id
_entity_poly.type
_entity_poly.pdbx_seq_one_letter_code
_entity_poly.pdbx_strand_id
1 'polypeptide(L)'
;MSVQNTLSPEATQNNVTQADIARALGEFCFIRLDNGDEAFYYNGFWLTGADGESNEPSVLGLAQRTARAGSKHLRCVELPVPEDREWCWDDVVTELARCAVTRELRGELTVTGSETGYGRGIHVCNDPLLSGINSNLWFPLNPEESWFAGIERVLMMNGVAENVVRIDSLRDCAAYHDWKVVYNRNVID
;
A
#
# COMPACT_ATOMS: atom_id res chain seq x y z
N MET A 1 28.03 3.19 -44.69
CA MET A 1 28.03 3.95 -43.42
C MET A 1 26.69 3.74 -42.76
N SER A 2 26.65 2.90 -41.73
CA SER A 2 25.43 2.58 -40.99
C SER A 2 25.34 3.55 -39.82
N VAL A 3 24.30 4.39 -39.78
CA VAL A 3 24.05 5.28 -38.65
C VAL A 3 23.27 4.47 -37.63
N GLN A 4 23.96 3.99 -36.61
CA GLN A 4 23.33 3.42 -35.42
C GLN A 4 22.63 4.56 -34.67
N ASN A 5 21.30 4.56 -34.71
CA ASN A 5 20.48 5.42 -33.87
C ASN A 5 20.55 4.86 -32.45
N THR A 6 21.50 5.35 -31.65
CA THR A 6 21.61 5.07 -30.23
C THR A 6 20.42 5.69 -29.51
N LEU A 7 19.39 4.88 -29.24
CA LEU A 7 18.37 5.21 -28.25
C LEU A 7 19.07 5.25 -26.88
N SER A 8 19.19 6.44 -26.33
CA SER A 8 19.67 6.67 -24.96
C SER A 8 18.79 5.92 -23.96
N PRO A 9 19.36 5.28 -22.91
CA PRO A 9 18.61 4.50 -21.93
C PRO A 9 17.75 5.32 -20.96
N GLU A 10 17.62 6.64 -21.14
CA GLU A 10 16.89 7.54 -20.23
C GLU A 10 15.40 7.75 -20.61
N ALA A 11 14.94 7.21 -21.74
CA ALA A 11 13.57 7.44 -22.23
C ALA A 11 12.55 6.35 -21.83
N THR A 12 12.64 5.82 -20.60
CA THR A 12 11.57 4.99 -20.02
C THR A 12 11.10 5.59 -18.69
N GLN A 13 10.81 6.88 -18.70
CA GLN A 13 10.03 7.49 -17.65
C GLN A 13 8.61 6.92 -17.78
N ASN A 14 8.19 6.10 -16.82
CA ASN A 14 6.84 5.53 -16.76
C ASN A 14 5.83 6.68 -16.82
N ASN A 15 5.26 6.93 -18.00
CA ASN A 15 4.22 7.93 -18.19
C ASN A 15 2.96 7.46 -17.47
N VAL A 16 2.76 7.95 -16.24
CA VAL A 16 1.50 7.81 -15.52
C VAL A 16 0.39 8.39 -16.37
N THR A 17 -0.66 7.59 -16.58
CA THR A 17 -1.85 8.04 -17.31
C THR A 17 -2.93 8.52 -16.35
N GLN A 18 -3.90 9.28 -16.87
CA GLN A 18 -5.06 9.68 -16.07
C GLN A 18 -5.85 8.47 -15.52
N ALA A 19 -5.85 7.35 -16.26
CA ALA A 19 -6.47 6.11 -15.79
C ALA A 19 -5.72 5.52 -14.59
N ASP A 20 -4.39 5.68 -14.55
CA ASP A 20 -3.57 5.26 -13.41
C ASP A 20 -3.83 6.11 -12.17
N ILE A 21 -3.98 7.43 -12.35
CA ILE A 21 -4.36 8.36 -11.27
C ILE A 21 -5.74 8.01 -10.74
N ALA A 22 -6.74 7.85 -11.62
CA ALA A 22 -8.09 7.48 -11.20
C ALA A 22 -8.13 6.13 -10.46
N ARG A 23 -7.30 5.16 -10.90
CA ARG A 23 -7.16 3.87 -10.21
C ARG A 23 -6.49 4.01 -8.85
N ALA A 24 -5.45 4.82 -8.74
CA ALA A 24 -4.71 5.01 -7.50
C ALA A 24 -5.56 5.72 -6.43
N LEU A 25 -6.30 6.76 -6.83
CA LEU A 25 -7.13 7.55 -5.93
C LEU A 25 -8.49 6.89 -5.66
N GLY A 26 -9.00 6.07 -6.59
CA GLY A 26 -10.37 5.56 -6.53
C GLY A 26 -11.41 6.62 -6.92
N GLU A 27 -12.68 6.30 -6.70
CA GLU A 27 -13.79 7.17 -7.15
C GLU A 27 -13.87 8.47 -6.35
N PHE A 28 -13.68 8.42 -5.03
CA PHE A 28 -13.64 9.59 -4.14
C PHE A 28 -12.39 9.52 -3.26
N CYS A 29 -11.53 10.52 -3.33
CA CYS A 29 -10.28 10.55 -2.57
C CYS A 29 -10.04 11.89 -1.89
N PHE A 30 -9.83 11.86 -0.59
CA PHE A 30 -9.33 12.97 0.22
C PHE A 30 -7.85 12.75 0.50
N ILE A 31 -7.04 13.77 0.27
CA ILE A 31 -5.60 13.77 0.58
C ILE A 31 -5.33 14.89 1.57
N ARG A 32 -4.54 14.61 2.60
CA ARG A 32 -4.01 15.60 3.54
C ARG A 32 -2.50 15.47 3.62
N LEU A 33 -1.79 16.57 3.48
CA LEU A 33 -0.35 16.65 3.66
C LEU A 33 0.00 17.00 5.12
N ASP A 34 1.23 16.70 5.54
CA ASP A 34 1.71 16.98 6.91
C ASP A 34 1.71 18.48 7.29
N ASN A 35 1.77 19.39 6.32
CA ASN A 35 1.60 20.84 6.55
C ASN A 35 0.13 21.25 6.73
N GLY A 36 -0.81 20.32 6.61
CA GLY A 36 -2.25 20.57 6.71
C GLY A 36 -2.92 20.89 5.39
N ASP A 37 -2.20 20.93 4.27
CA ASP A 37 -2.82 21.14 2.95
C ASP A 37 -3.73 19.96 2.60
N GLU A 38 -4.92 20.27 2.11
CA GLU A 38 -5.94 19.28 1.79
C GLU A 38 -6.35 19.36 0.33
N ALA A 39 -6.67 18.21 -0.27
CA ALA A 39 -7.30 18.14 -1.57
C ALA A 39 -8.36 17.05 -1.62
N PHE A 40 -9.40 17.31 -2.41
CA PHE A 40 -10.47 16.37 -2.70
C PHE A 40 -10.56 16.11 -4.20
N TYR A 41 -10.60 14.82 -4.55
CA TYR A 41 -10.65 14.31 -5.91
C TYR A 41 -11.88 13.46 -6.17
N TYR A 42 -12.39 13.51 -7.40
CA TYR A 42 -13.41 12.61 -7.92
C TYR A 42 -12.94 11.98 -9.23
N ASN A 43 -12.89 10.64 -9.28
CA ASN A 43 -12.40 9.87 -10.43
C ASN A 43 -11.04 10.36 -10.98
N GLY A 44 -10.13 10.69 -10.07
CA GLY A 44 -8.80 11.21 -10.43
C GLY A 44 -8.75 12.67 -10.87
N PHE A 45 -9.87 13.40 -10.84
CA PHE A 45 -9.92 14.83 -11.15
C PHE A 45 -9.99 15.66 -9.88
N TRP A 46 -9.15 16.68 -9.80
CA TRP A 46 -9.17 17.64 -8.71
C TRP A 46 -10.51 18.38 -8.68
N LEU A 47 -11.12 18.46 -7.49
CA LEU A 47 -12.36 19.22 -7.28
C LEU A 47 -12.12 20.50 -6.49
N THR A 48 -11.43 20.39 -5.35
CA THR A 48 -11.17 21.50 -4.44
C THR A 48 -10.06 21.15 -3.46
N GLY A 49 -9.55 22.14 -2.75
CA GLY A 49 -8.56 21.98 -1.69
C GLY A 49 -8.66 23.09 -0.66
N ALA A 50 -7.90 22.94 0.42
CA ALA A 50 -7.71 23.97 1.43
C ALA A 50 -6.21 24.05 1.74
N ASP A 51 -5.69 25.27 1.83
CA ASP A 51 -4.34 25.53 2.32
C ASP A 51 -4.33 25.44 3.86
N GLY A 52 -3.43 24.64 4.41
CA GLY A 52 -3.32 24.36 5.84
C GLY A 52 -2.82 25.53 6.68
N GLU A 53 -2.09 26.47 6.06
CA GLU A 53 -1.62 27.71 6.69
C GLU A 53 -2.59 28.87 6.52
N SER A 54 -3.43 28.80 5.49
CA SER A 54 -4.54 29.71 5.31
C SER A 54 -5.70 29.28 6.21
N ASN A 55 -6.41 30.21 6.85
CA ASN A 55 -7.55 29.90 7.75
C ASN A 55 -8.81 29.43 6.98
N GLU A 56 -8.61 28.64 5.93
CA GLU A 56 -9.62 28.05 5.08
C GLU A 56 -10.30 26.88 5.77
N PRO A 57 -11.61 26.68 5.55
CA PRO A 57 -12.30 25.53 6.10
C PRO A 57 -11.83 24.24 5.41
N SER A 58 -11.54 23.22 6.21
CA SER A 58 -11.22 21.87 5.73
C SER A 58 -12.24 21.35 4.71
N VAL A 59 -11.75 20.73 3.65
CA VAL A 59 -12.57 20.12 2.59
C VAL A 59 -13.04 18.71 2.95
N LEU A 60 -12.57 18.12 4.06
CA LEU A 60 -12.94 16.78 4.50
C LEU A 60 -14.45 16.61 4.68
N GLY A 61 -15.12 17.60 5.27
CA GLY A 61 -16.57 17.56 5.48
C GLY A 61 -17.35 17.53 4.16
N LEU A 62 -16.87 18.24 3.14
CA LEU A 62 -17.43 18.20 1.79
C LEU A 62 -17.18 16.84 1.13
N ALA A 63 -15.95 16.32 1.23
CA ALA A 63 -15.58 15.02 0.68
C ALA A 63 -16.47 13.89 1.24
N GLN A 64 -16.64 13.86 2.57
CA GLN A 64 -17.48 12.87 3.26
C GLN A 64 -18.95 12.94 2.83
N ARG A 65 -19.51 14.15 2.73
CA ARG A 65 -20.91 14.32 2.30
C ARG A 65 -21.10 13.93 0.84
N THR A 66 -20.14 14.23 -0.01
CA THR A 66 -20.19 13.90 -1.44
C THR A 66 -20.13 12.39 -1.66
N ALA A 67 -19.18 11.70 -1.03
CA ALA A 67 -19.09 10.23 -1.09
C ALA A 67 -20.35 9.55 -0.54
N ARG A 68 -20.89 10.04 0.60
CA ARG A 68 -22.16 9.55 1.16
C ARG A 68 -23.35 9.77 0.23
N ALA A 69 -23.44 10.93 -0.42
CA ALA A 69 -24.49 11.20 -1.41
C ALA A 69 -24.41 10.24 -2.60
N GLY A 70 -23.19 9.85 -2.99
CA GLY A 70 -22.95 8.82 -4.01
C GLY A 70 -23.13 7.37 -3.53
N SER A 71 -23.40 7.13 -2.23
CA SER A 71 -23.36 5.79 -1.60
C SER A 71 -22.04 5.04 -1.84
N LYS A 72 -20.92 5.79 -1.85
CA LYS A 72 -19.57 5.27 -2.05
C LYS A 72 -18.68 5.51 -0.83
N HIS A 73 -17.59 4.76 -0.78
CA HIS A 73 -16.52 4.96 0.19
C HIS A 73 -15.69 6.21 -0.16
N LEU A 74 -15.25 6.96 0.84
CA LEU A 74 -14.26 8.01 0.69
C LEU A 74 -12.90 7.44 1.07
N ARG A 75 -11.97 7.36 0.12
CA ARG A 75 -10.58 7.04 0.43
C ARG A 75 -9.94 8.25 1.11
N CYS A 76 -9.21 8.04 2.20
CA CYS A 76 -8.41 9.06 2.86
C CYS A 76 -6.94 8.69 2.73
N VAL A 77 -6.08 9.67 2.46
CA VAL A 77 -4.63 9.46 2.36
C VAL A 77 -3.92 10.59 3.08
N GLU A 78 -2.99 10.24 3.96
CA GLU A 78 -2.09 11.19 4.63
C GLU A 78 -0.67 11.00 4.12
N LEU A 79 0.00 12.08 3.75
CA LEU A 79 1.30 12.05 3.07
C LEU A 79 2.24 13.14 3.60
N PRO A 80 3.57 12.91 3.53
CA PRO A 80 4.52 13.99 3.71
C PRO A 80 4.35 15.06 2.64
N VAL A 81 4.68 16.30 2.99
CA VAL A 81 4.82 17.38 2.01
C VAL A 81 5.96 17.01 1.06
N PRO A 82 5.78 17.13 -0.27
CA PRO A 82 6.86 16.93 -1.21
C PRO A 82 8.10 17.78 -0.87
N GLU A 83 9.30 17.21 -1.01
CA GLU A 83 10.55 17.92 -0.69
C GLU A 83 10.83 19.11 -1.62
N ASP A 84 10.23 19.12 -2.81
CA ASP A 84 10.31 20.23 -3.76
C ASP A 84 9.53 21.45 -3.24
N ARG A 85 10.16 22.62 -3.23
CA ARG A 85 9.55 23.87 -2.77
C ARG A 85 8.49 24.42 -3.73
N GLU A 86 8.48 23.98 -4.99
CA GLU A 86 7.51 24.39 -6.01
C GLU A 86 6.57 23.23 -6.40
N TRP A 87 6.27 22.32 -5.47
CA TRP A 87 5.37 21.21 -5.73
C TRP A 87 3.95 21.68 -6.08
N CYS A 88 3.25 20.85 -6.87
CA CYS A 88 1.82 20.99 -7.10
C CYS A 88 1.08 19.69 -6.85
N TRP A 89 -0.25 19.77 -6.75
CA TRP A 89 -1.11 18.62 -6.53
C TRP A 89 -0.99 17.53 -7.61
N ASP A 90 -0.68 17.92 -8.85
CA ASP A 90 -0.42 16.98 -9.94
C ASP A 90 0.83 16.11 -9.67
N ASP A 91 1.86 16.67 -9.02
CA ASP A 91 3.06 15.91 -8.62
C ASP A 91 2.71 14.86 -7.56
N VAL A 92 1.91 15.25 -6.57
CA VAL A 92 1.46 14.36 -5.48
C VAL A 92 0.67 13.17 -6.04
N VAL A 93 -0.32 13.42 -6.89
CA VAL A 93 -1.15 12.35 -7.45
C VAL A 93 -0.42 11.54 -8.52
N THR A 94 0.51 12.16 -9.24
CA THR A 94 1.40 11.43 -10.17
C THR A 94 2.28 10.48 -9.38
N GLU A 95 2.87 10.90 -8.26
CA GLU A 95 3.73 10.04 -7.46
C GLU A 95 2.92 8.93 -6.77
N LEU A 96 1.74 9.24 -6.22
CA LEU A 96 0.80 8.21 -5.73
C LEU A 96 0.44 7.20 -6.82
N ALA A 97 0.17 7.67 -8.04
CA ALA A 97 -0.12 6.81 -9.16
C ALA A 97 1.12 6.02 -9.61
N ARG A 98 2.32 6.61 -9.57
CA ARG A 98 3.57 5.89 -9.81
C ARG A 98 3.73 4.76 -8.81
N CYS A 99 3.66 5.02 -7.51
CA CYS A 99 3.71 3.97 -6.47
C CYS A 99 2.65 2.88 -6.72
N ALA A 100 1.46 3.25 -7.17
CA ALA A 100 0.39 2.31 -7.52
C ALA A 100 0.59 1.58 -8.86
N VAL A 101 1.32 2.13 -9.83
CA VAL A 101 1.62 1.58 -11.18
C VAL A 101 2.88 0.71 -11.15
N THR A 102 3.95 1.17 -10.49
CA THR A 102 5.20 0.43 -10.29
C THR A 102 5.01 -0.76 -9.35
N ARG A 103 3.83 -0.90 -8.74
CA ARG A 103 3.48 -1.94 -7.76
C ARG A 103 4.37 -1.90 -6.51
N GLU A 104 4.67 -0.71 -6.00
CA GLU A 104 5.13 -0.57 -4.60
C GLU A 104 4.02 -0.88 -3.57
N LEU A 105 2.84 -1.31 -4.07
CA LEU A 105 1.80 -2.02 -3.33
C LEU A 105 2.09 -3.52 -3.14
N ARG A 106 3.18 -4.05 -3.70
CA ARG A 106 3.63 -5.42 -3.44
C ARG A 106 4.57 -5.42 -2.25
N GLY A 107 4.11 -5.97 -1.14
CA GLY A 107 4.96 -6.26 -0.02
C GLY A 107 5.63 -7.62 -0.18
N GLU A 108 6.83 -7.74 0.37
CA GLU A 108 7.45 -9.01 0.64
C GLU A 108 7.90 -9.07 2.09
N LEU A 109 7.74 -10.24 2.70
CA LEU A 109 8.23 -10.51 4.04
C LEU A 109 8.63 -11.99 4.15
N THR A 110 9.39 -12.30 5.19
CA THR A 110 9.75 -13.67 5.51
C THR A 110 8.83 -14.19 6.61
N VAL A 111 8.33 -15.41 6.44
CA VAL A 111 7.54 -16.11 7.46
C VAL A 111 8.22 -17.42 7.80
N THR A 112 8.37 -17.70 9.10
CA THR A 112 8.76 -19.01 9.62
C THR A 112 7.54 -19.73 10.15
N GLY A 113 7.23 -20.91 9.65
CA GLY A 113 6.21 -21.82 10.20
C GLY A 113 6.85 -22.96 10.99
N SER A 114 6.18 -23.38 12.05
CA SER A 114 6.60 -24.56 12.83
C SER A 114 5.39 -25.32 13.36
N GLU A 115 5.55 -26.64 13.48
CA GLU A 115 4.64 -27.53 14.19
C GLU A 115 5.30 -27.95 15.50
N THR A 116 4.59 -27.74 16.61
CA THR A 116 5.05 -28.04 17.95
C THR A 116 4.06 -28.95 18.67
N GLY A 117 4.43 -29.46 19.85
CA GLY A 117 3.50 -30.20 20.70
C GLY A 117 2.28 -29.38 21.17
N TYR A 118 2.31 -28.05 21.03
CA TYR A 118 1.21 -27.14 21.38
C TYR A 118 0.36 -26.73 20.17
N GLY A 119 0.69 -27.25 18.99
CA GLY A 119 0.02 -26.93 17.73
C GLY A 119 0.94 -26.24 16.73
N ARG A 120 0.32 -25.72 15.68
CA ARG A 120 0.96 -25.11 14.52
C ARG A 120 0.92 -23.60 14.62
N GLY A 121 1.98 -22.93 14.21
CA GLY A 121 2.01 -21.47 14.19
C GLY A 121 3.02 -20.89 13.22
N ILE A 122 2.93 -19.57 13.04
CA ILE A 122 3.84 -18.79 12.20
C ILE A 122 4.45 -17.62 12.98
N HIS A 123 5.66 -17.25 12.61
CA HIS A 123 6.35 -16.04 13.00
C HIS A 123 6.62 -15.21 11.74
N VAL A 124 6.26 -13.92 11.79
CA VAL A 124 6.55 -12.97 10.71
C VAL A 124 7.83 -12.23 11.06
N CYS A 125 8.87 -12.42 10.25
CA CYS A 125 10.21 -11.93 10.54
C CYS A 125 10.35 -10.46 10.16
N ASN A 126 10.94 -9.67 11.07
CA ASN A 126 11.31 -8.26 10.84
C ASN A 126 10.16 -7.34 10.42
N ASP A 127 8.92 -7.69 10.72
CA ASP A 127 7.76 -6.81 10.53
C ASP A 127 7.52 -5.97 11.80
N PRO A 128 7.39 -4.63 11.70
CA PRO A 128 7.30 -3.74 12.86
C PRO A 128 6.06 -3.98 13.74
N LEU A 129 4.98 -4.54 13.17
CA LEU A 129 3.76 -4.86 13.90
C LEU A 129 3.74 -6.34 14.33
N LEU A 130 4.01 -7.24 13.40
CA LEU A 130 3.77 -8.67 13.56
C LEU A 130 4.93 -9.43 14.21
N SER A 131 6.14 -8.87 14.26
CA SER A 131 7.26 -9.52 14.95
C SER A 131 7.27 -9.26 16.46
N GLY A 132 6.56 -8.21 16.92
CA GLY A 132 6.54 -7.76 18.32
C GLY A 132 7.86 -7.11 18.78
N ILE A 133 7.85 -6.52 19.98
CA ILE A 133 8.99 -5.72 20.50
C ILE A 133 10.29 -6.52 20.68
N ASN A 134 10.19 -7.84 20.83
CA ASN A 134 11.34 -8.74 20.97
C ASN A 134 11.57 -9.62 19.72
N SER A 135 10.90 -9.31 18.60
CA SER A 135 11.00 -10.05 17.34
C SER A 135 10.74 -11.55 17.47
N ASN A 136 9.83 -11.95 18.36
CA ASN A 136 9.52 -13.36 18.63
C ASN A 136 8.02 -13.60 18.91
N LEU A 137 7.15 -12.83 18.27
CA LEU A 137 5.70 -13.08 18.31
C LEU A 137 5.31 -14.24 17.38
N TRP A 138 4.45 -15.14 17.87
CA TRP A 138 3.93 -16.29 17.12
C TRP A 138 2.40 -16.24 17.03
N PHE A 139 1.88 -16.49 15.83
CA PHE A 139 0.45 -16.58 15.57
C PHE A 139 0.05 -18.05 15.41
N PRO A 140 -0.91 -18.55 16.20
CA PRO A 140 -1.41 -19.91 16.05
C PRO A 140 -2.23 -20.04 14.77
N LEU A 141 -2.03 -21.15 14.04
CA LEU A 141 -2.80 -21.50 12.85
C LEU A 141 -3.68 -22.73 13.11
N ASN A 142 -4.78 -22.83 12.37
CA ASN A 142 -5.60 -24.03 12.37
C ASN A 142 -4.82 -25.17 11.67
N PRO A 143 -4.66 -26.35 12.30
CA PRO A 143 -4.02 -27.49 11.64
C PRO A 143 -4.72 -27.94 10.35
N GLU A 144 -6.03 -27.71 10.23
CA GLU A 144 -6.83 -28.10 9.07
C GLU A 144 -6.68 -27.14 7.87
N GLU A 145 -6.18 -25.91 8.09
CA GLU A 145 -5.99 -24.93 7.01
C GLU A 145 -4.60 -25.09 6.35
N SER A 146 -4.43 -24.62 5.11
CA SER A 146 -3.11 -24.63 4.47
C SER A 146 -2.20 -23.54 5.05
N TRP A 147 -0.87 -23.68 4.94
CA TRP A 147 0.07 -22.62 5.34
C TRP A 147 -0.27 -21.30 4.63
N PHE A 148 -0.59 -21.36 3.34
CA PHE A 148 -1.00 -20.20 2.56
C PHE A 148 -2.22 -19.50 3.17
N ALA A 149 -3.29 -20.26 3.43
CA ALA A 149 -4.54 -19.70 3.96
C ALA A 149 -4.34 -19.10 5.37
N GLY A 150 -3.58 -19.77 6.24
CA GLY A 150 -3.28 -19.27 7.57
C GLY A 150 -2.42 -18.00 7.55
N ILE A 151 -1.39 -17.95 6.70
CA ILE A 151 -0.55 -16.75 6.51
C ILE A 151 -1.40 -15.59 5.97
N GLU A 152 -2.19 -15.82 4.93
CA GLU A 152 -3.06 -14.79 4.35
C GLU A 152 -4.02 -14.23 5.39
N ARG A 153 -4.68 -15.10 6.14
CA ARG A 153 -5.61 -14.71 7.20
C ARG A 153 -4.93 -13.84 8.27
N VAL A 154 -3.72 -14.19 8.72
CA VAL A 154 -2.97 -13.38 9.70
C VAL A 154 -2.60 -12.02 9.13
N LEU A 155 -2.10 -11.94 7.90
CA LEU A 155 -1.71 -10.67 7.29
C LEU A 155 -2.92 -9.76 7.05
N MET A 156 -4.06 -10.32 6.62
CA MET A 156 -5.30 -9.56 6.41
C MET A 156 -5.92 -9.09 7.72
N MET A 157 -5.99 -9.95 8.74
CA MET A 157 -6.57 -9.61 10.05
C MET A 157 -5.82 -8.46 10.75
N ASN A 158 -4.53 -8.29 10.46
CA ASN A 158 -3.70 -7.24 11.05
C ASN A 158 -3.50 -6.03 10.13
N GLY A 159 -4.25 -5.93 9.02
CA GLY A 159 -4.16 -4.78 8.10
C GLY A 159 -2.85 -4.69 7.30
N VAL A 160 -2.03 -5.74 7.28
CA VAL A 160 -0.75 -5.73 6.54
C VAL A 160 -0.98 -6.00 5.06
N ALA A 161 -1.90 -6.91 4.73
CA ALA A 161 -2.18 -7.31 3.36
C ALA A 161 -3.67 -7.20 3.02
N GLU A 162 -3.96 -6.82 1.78
CA GLU A 162 -5.27 -7.04 1.15
C GLU A 162 -5.46 -8.52 0.85
N ASN A 163 -4.41 -9.17 0.31
CA ASN A 163 -4.37 -10.61 0.08
C ASN A 163 -2.92 -11.08 -0.14
N VAL A 164 -2.67 -12.38 0.06
CA VAL A 164 -1.41 -13.02 -0.32
C VAL A 164 -1.50 -13.45 -1.77
N VAL A 165 -0.40 -13.32 -2.50
CA VAL A 165 -0.34 -13.71 -3.91
C VAL A 165 0.37 -15.02 -4.10
N ARG A 166 1.49 -15.22 -3.39
CA ARG A 166 2.27 -16.45 -3.44
C ARG A 166 3.19 -16.57 -2.23
N ILE A 167 3.53 -17.81 -1.91
CA ILE A 167 4.57 -18.15 -0.95
C ILE A 167 5.62 -18.98 -1.68
N ASP A 168 6.89 -18.61 -1.53
CA ASP A 168 8.02 -19.37 -2.08
C ASP A 168 8.81 -19.97 -0.94
N SER A 169 9.11 -21.27 -1.02
CA SER A 169 9.98 -21.93 -0.04
C SER A 169 11.39 -21.36 -0.12
N LEU A 170 11.87 -20.77 0.97
CA LEU A 170 13.26 -20.35 1.12
C LEU A 170 14.10 -21.47 1.73
N ARG A 171 13.56 -22.08 2.79
CA ARG A 171 14.22 -23.16 3.50
C ARG A 171 13.18 -24.11 4.07
N ASP A 172 13.44 -25.39 3.93
CA ASP A 172 12.62 -26.44 4.48
C ASP A 172 13.50 -27.36 5.33
N CYS A 173 13.18 -27.51 6.62
CA CYS A 173 13.87 -28.44 7.50
C CYS A 173 12.89 -29.15 8.43
N ALA A 174 13.35 -30.18 9.12
CA ALA A 174 12.50 -31.05 9.93
C ALA A 174 11.75 -30.34 11.09
N ALA A 175 12.19 -29.15 11.51
CA ALA A 175 11.62 -28.43 12.65
C ALA A 175 10.91 -27.12 12.28
N TYR A 176 11.21 -26.54 11.12
CA TYR A 176 10.65 -25.26 10.67
C TYR A 176 10.75 -25.11 9.16
N HIS A 177 9.85 -24.30 8.63
CA HIS A 177 9.78 -23.94 7.22
C HIS A 177 9.83 -22.42 7.09
N ASP A 178 10.72 -21.90 6.25
CA ASP A 178 10.82 -20.48 5.96
C ASP A 178 10.31 -20.21 4.54
N TRP A 179 9.42 -19.22 4.42
CA TRP A 179 8.88 -18.77 3.14
C TRP A 179 9.14 -17.29 2.91
N LYS A 180 9.36 -16.93 1.64
CA LYS A 180 9.15 -15.58 1.14
C LYS A 180 7.68 -15.45 0.78
N VAL A 181 6.98 -14.55 1.44
CA VAL A 181 5.57 -14.26 1.17
C VAL A 181 5.49 -12.99 0.36
N VAL A 182 4.84 -13.07 -0.80
CA VAL A 182 4.55 -11.90 -1.62
C VAL A 182 3.06 -11.62 -1.55
N TYR A 183 2.72 -10.41 -1.13
CA TYR A 183 1.35 -10.00 -0.86
C TYR A 183 1.06 -8.63 -1.48
N ASN A 184 -0.22 -8.35 -1.70
CA ASN A 184 -0.66 -7.00 -2.01
C ASN A 184 -0.88 -6.28 -0.67
N ARG A 185 -0.14 -5.20 -0.43
CA ARG A 185 -0.28 -4.35 0.77
C ARG A 185 -1.71 -3.83 0.82
N ASN A 186 -2.27 -3.82 2.02
CA ASN A 186 -3.48 -3.06 2.25
C ASN A 186 -3.13 -1.58 2.17
N VAL A 187 -3.81 -0.82 1.32
CA VAL A 187 -3.55 0.61 1.08
C VAL A 187 -4.67 1.47 1.67
N ILE A 188 -5.34 0.94 2.69
CA ILE A 188 -6.51 1.50 3.31
C ILE A 188 -6.19 1.78 4.78
N ASP A 189 -6.34 3.07 5.14
CA ASP A 189 -6.60 3.71 6.44
C ASP A 189 -5.87 3.22 7.70
#